data_AF-A0AA43LYJ1-F1
#
_entry.id   AF-A0AA43LYJ1-F1
#
_cell.length_a   1.000
_cell.length_b   1.000
_cell.length_c   1.000
_cell.angle_alpha   90.00
_cell.angle_beta   90.00
_cell.angle_gamma   90.00
#
_symmetry.space_group_name_H-M   'P 1'
#
loop_
_entity.id
_entity.type
_entity.pdbx_description
1 polymer ?
#
loop_
_entity_poly.entity_id
_entity_poly.type
_entity_poly.pdbx_seq_one_letter_code
_entity_poly.pdbx_strand_id
1 'polypeptide(L)'
;MLSAEGVKLSEENRKLAAAYAPQLLFDRSEPFYPVRFGVTVLREDGASPSFRRRLHVRRPEVVAVIEYAVYYDYDIQHLYDLEHVWVYIGSNGEVADVEASFHGKYLRGLLRGRTNLGGTRASLYVQPGKHALSPMPEIFELLPGYAACTQEAAGADGLIYGDCFQGLLAADEATDQKVRQYLQTYRFTPSGVYGIWEYAHREDLFVSWNELFAEIPVRVRKELERL
;
A
#
# COMPACT_ATOMS: atom_id res chain seq x y z
N MET A 1 -5.45 -29.65 -3.40
CA MET A 1 -4.08 -29.29 -3.02
C MET A 1 -3.39 -28.80 -4.28
N LEU A 2 -3.51 -27.50 -4.56
CA LEU A 2 -2.80 -26.87 -5.69
C LEU A 2 -1.42 -26.46 -5.16
N SER A 3 -0.37 -26.85 -5.89
CA SER A 3 1.03 -26.59 -5.56
C SER A 3 1.30 -25.11 -5.34
N ALA A 4 1.95 -24.77 -4.22
CA ALA A 4 2.34 -23.43 -3.83
C ALA A 4 3.55 -22.89 -4.63
N GLU A 5 3.63 -23.17 -5.93
CA GLU A 5 4.47 -22.39 -6.83
C GLU A 5 3.63 -21.19 -7.29
N GLY A 6 3.65 -20.13 -6.49
CA GLY A 6 3.05 -18.86 -6.86
C GLY A 6 3.58 -18.41 -8.21
N VAL A 7 2.69 -18.01 -9.12
CA VAL A 7 3.07 -17.45 -10.43
C VAL A 7 3.96 -16.22 -10.20
N LYS A 8 5.25 -16.36 -10.49
CA LYS A 8 6.22 -15.26 -10.38
C LYS A 8 5.83 -14.08 -11.27
N LEU A 9 6.16 -12.87 -10.84
CA LEU A 9 6.00 -11.69 -11.68
C LEU A 9 6.97 -11.75 -12.86
N SER A 10 6.41 -11.95 -14.06
CA SER A 10 7.16 -11.91 -15.34
C SER A 10 7.95 -10.61 -15.48
N GLU A 11 9.10 -10.66 -16.16
CA GLU A 11 9.93 -9.47 -16.44
C GLU A 11 9.15 -8.35 -17.15
N GLU A 12 8.29 -8.70 -18.11
CA GLU A 12 7.43 -7.74 -18.83
C GLU A 12 6.52 -6.97 -17.86
N ASN A 13 5.74 -7.69 -17.03
CA ASN A 13 4.86 -7.05 -16.05
C ASN A 13 5.63 -6.27 -14.97
N ARG A 14 6.86 -6.68 -14.62
CA ARG A 14 7.73 -5.95 -13.68
C ARG A 14 8.14 -4.60 -14.26
N LYS A 15 8.61 -4.57 -15.51
CA LYS A 15 8.94 -3.33 -16.22
C LYS A 15 7.73 -2.43 -16.41
N LEU A 16 6.57 -3.02 -16.73
CA LEU A 16 5.31 -2.30 -16.82
C LEU A 16 4.93 -1.67 -15.48
N ALA A 17 5.03 -2.42 -14.38
CA ALA A 17 4.78 -1.90 -13.04
C ALA A 17 5.76 -0.77 -12.66
N ALA A 18 7.04 -0.90 -12.95
CA ALA A 18 8.01 0.17 -12.70
C ALA A 18 7.67 1.46 -13.48
N ALA A 19 7.27 1.32 -14.76
CA ALA A 19 6.95 2.45 -15.64
C ALA A 19 5.69 3.23 -15.21
N TYR A 20 4.69 2.53 -14.66
CA TYR A 20 3.41 3.11 -14.23
C TYR A 20 3.28 3.23 -12.71
N ALA A 21 4.35 2.97 -11.95
CA ALA A 21 4.32 3.07 -10.49
C ALA A 21 3.90 4.48 -10.06
N PRO A 22 2.98 4.64 -9.10
CA PRO A 22 2.61 5.96 -8.59
C PRO A 22 3.82 6.64 -7.92
N GLN A 23 3.85 7.97 -7.93
CA GLN A 23 4.73 8.73 -7.05
C GLN A 23 4.08 8.77 -5.67
N LEU A 24 4.72 8.17 -4.68
CA LEU A 24 4.25 8.19 -3.30
C LEU A 24 4.95 9.33 -2.56
N LEU A 25 4.16 10.27 -2.07
CA LEU A 25 4.61 11.43 -1.32
C LEU A 25 4.38 11.18 0.16
N PHE A 26 5.47 11.08 0.92
CA PHE A 26 5.45 10.85 2.36
C PHE A 26 5.76 12.12 3.11
N ASP A 27 5.16 12.30 4.28
CA ASP A 27 5.55 13.34 5.21
C ASP A 27 7.00 13.11 5.64
N ARG A 28 7.79 14.18 5.72
CA ARG A 28 9.22 14.08 6.06
C ARG A 28 9.51 13.50 7.44
N SER A 29 8.53 13.54 8.35
CA SER A 29 8.64 12.94 9.67
C SER A 29 8.24 11.46 9.70
N GLU A 30 7.72 10.90 8.60
CA GLU A 30 7.26 9.51 8.56
C GLU A 30 8.43 8.53 8.81
N PRO A 31 8.33 7.66 9.83
CA PRO A 31 9.37 6.68 10.13
C PRO A 31 9.28 5.41 9.27
N PHE A 32 8.10 5.07 8.72
CA PHE A 32 7.87 3.79 8.05
C PHE A 32 7.56 3.96 6.56
N TYR A 33 8.24 3.17 5.74
CA TYR A 33 8.13 3.19 4.28
C TYR A 33 7.80 1.78 3.76
N PRO A 34 7.23 1.65 2.56
CA PRO A 34 6.94 0.35 1.97
C PRO A 34 8.23 -0.47 1.83
N VAL A 35 8.12 -1.78 2.08
CA VAL A 35 9.25 -2.70 1.94
C VAL A 35 9.08 -3.66 0.77
N ARG A 36 7.83 -3.84 0.30
CA ARG A 36 7.48 -4.65 -0.88
C ARG A 36 6.21 -4.16 -1.56
N PHE A 37 6.11 -4.46 -2.85
CA PHE A 37 4.93 -4.22 -3.68
C PHE A 37 4.49 -5.53 -4.33
N GLY A 38 3.30 -6.01 -3.98
CA GLY A 38 2.63 -7.12 -4.64
C GLY A 38 1.94 -6.62 -5.89
N VAL A 39 2.37 -7.07 -7.06
CA VAL A 39 1.87 -6.60 -8.35
C VAL A 39 0.95 -7.64 -8.96
N THR A 40 -0.20 -7.18 -9.45
CA THR A 40 -1.07 -7.93 -10.35
C THR A 40 -1.40 -7.08 -11.56
N VAL A 41 -1.26 -7.63 -12.78
CA VAL A 41 -1.66 -6.96 -14.02
C VAL A 41 -2.88 -7.69 -14.59
N LEU A 42 -4.04 -7.05 -14.49
CA LEU A 42 -5.31 -7.57 -15.00
C LEU A 42 -5.56 -7.01 -16.40
N ARG A 43 -5.78 -7.88 -17.38
CA ARG A 43 -6.18 -7.53 -18.76
C ARG A 43 -7.67 -7.81 -19.04
N GLU A 44 -8.35 -8.39 -18.06
CA GLU A 44 -9.77 -8.70 -18.10
C GLU A 44 -10.44 -8.30 -16.78
N ASP A 45 -11.75 -8.08 -16.81
CA ASP A 45 -12.53 -7.89 -15.60
C ASP A 45 -12.32 -9.05 -14.62
N GLY A 46 -12.09 -8.74 -13.36
CA GLY A 46 -11.78 -9.75 -12.35
C GLY A 46 -11.92 -9.23 -10.93
N ALA A 47 -11.89 -10.15 -9.96
CA ALA A 47 -11.71 -9.76 -8.57
C ALA A 47 -10.27 -9.23 -8.39
N SER A 48 -10.11 -8.20 -7.57
CA SER A 48 -8.78 -7.90 -7.02
C SER A 48 -8.36 -9.10 -6.16
N PRO A 49 -7.11 -9.58 -6.28
CA PRO A 49 -6.63 -10.72 -5.50
C PRO A 49 -6.23 -10.34 -4.06
N SER A 50 -6.02 -9.04 -3.78
CA SER A 50 -5.53 -8.55 -2.47
C SER A 50 -6.51 -7.61 -1.75
N PHE A 51 -7.56 -7.14 -2.44
CA PHE A 51 -8.58 -6.25 -1.90
C PHE A 51 -9.97 -6.74 -2.26
N ARG A 52 -10.93 -6.64 -1.34
CA ARG A 52 -12.30 -7.11 -1.54
C ARG A 52 -13.10 -6.20 -2.49
N ARG A 53 -12.83 -6.30 -3.79
CA ARG A 53 -13.53 -5.57 -4.86
C ARG A 53 -13.43 -6.29 -6.21
N ARG A 54 -14.23 -5.84 -7.17
CA ARG A 54 -14.10 -6.20 -8.59
C ARG A 54 -13.49 -5.03 -9.36
N LEU A 55 -12.51 -5.34 -10.21
CA LEU A 55 -11.88 -4.43 -11.14
C LEU A 55 -12.51 -4.59 -12.52
N HIS A 56 -12.85 -3.47 -13.13
CA HIS A 56 -13.49 -3.42 -14.44
C HIS A 56 -12.49 -2.89 -15.46
N VAL A 57 -11.85 -3.80 -16.18
CA VAL A 57 -10.81 -3.53 -17.18
C VAL A 57 -11.43 -3.30 -18.55
N ARG A 58 -12.50 -4.03 -18.92
CA ARG A 58 -13.16 -3.95 -20.24
C ARG A 58 -14.07 -2.72 -20.32
N ARG A 59 -13.45 -1.54 -20.29
CA ARG A 59 -14.06 -0.27 -20.69
C ARG A 59 -13.47 0.11 -22.05
N PRO A 60 -14.19 0.83 -22.93
CA PRO A 60 -13.74 1.09 -24.31
C PRO A 60 -12.31 1.64 -24.44
N GLU A 61 -11.81 2.31 -23.40
CA GLU A 61 -10.53 2.99 -23.40
C GLU A 61 -9.44 2.28 -22.58
N VAL A 62 -9.77 1.29 -21.74
CA VAL A 62 -8.82 0.65 -20.81
C VAL A 62 -8.43 -0.73 -21.32
N VAL A 63 -7.12 -1.02 -21.34
CA VAL A 63 -6.56 -2.30 -21.79
C VAL A 63 -5.97 -3.14 -20.65
N ALA A 64 -5.59 -2.50 -19.55
CA ALA A 64 -5.07 -3.18 -18.38
C ALA A 64 -5.28 -2.37 -17.11
N VAL A 65 -5.28 -3.05 -15.96
CA VAL A 65 -5.15 -2.44 -14.64
C VAL A 65 -3.94 -3.05 -13.96
N ILE A 66 -3.05 -2.19 -13.46
CA ILE A 66 -1.97 -2.60 -12.56
C ILE A 66 -2.44 -2.33 -11.15
N GLU A 67 -2.51 -3.39 -10.36
CA GLU A 67 -2.73 -3.34 -8.93
C GLU A 67 -1.39 -3.44 -8.20
N TYR A 68 -1.15 -2.49 -7.32
CA TYR A 68 -0.02 -2.45 -6.39
C TYR A 68 -0.56 -2.65 -4.98
N ALA A 69 -0.36 -3.83 -4.40
CA ALA A 69 -0.50 -4.07 -2.96
C ALA A 69 0.78 -3.57 -2.27
N VAL A 70 0.70 -2.42 -1.62
CA VAL A 70 1.78 -1.69 -0.97
C VAL A 70 1.91 -2.20 0.46
N TYR A 71 2.98 -2.94 0.74
CA TYR A 71 3.20 -3.56 2.05
C TYR A 71 4.22 -2.80 2.90
N TYR A 72 3.83 -2.59 4.15
CA TYR A 72 4.65 -2.00 5.19
C TYR A 72 4.80 -3.02 6.32
N ASP A 73 6.01 -3.11 6.89
CA ASP A 73 6.17 -3.90 8.12
C ASP A 73 5.41 -3.23 9.28
N TYR A 74 5.24 -1.91 9.27
CA TYR A 74 4.55 -1.15 10.30
C TYR A 74 3.81 0.03 9.68
N ASP A 75 2.65 0.35 10.27
CA ASP A 75 2.22 1.73 10.41
C ASP A 75 2.51 2.17 11.88
N ILE A 76 2.27 3.43 12.24
CA ILE A 76 2.58 3.90 13.60
C ILE A 76 1.67 3.28 14.67
N GLN A 77 0.52 2.73 14.30
CA GLN A 77 -0.49 2.19 15.20
C GLN A 77 -0.39 0.67 15.38
N HIS A 78 0.07 -0.06 14.36
CA HIS A 78 0.16 -1.51 14.36
C HIS A 78 1.33 -2.07 13.53
N LEU A 79 1.74 -3.27 13.91
CA LEU A 79 2.57 -4.14 13.08
C LEU A 79 1.73 -4.68 11.94
N TYR A 80 2.35 -4.77 10.75
CA TYR A 80 1.75 -5.10 9.45
C TYR A 80 0.80 -4.02 8.94
N ASP A 81 1.00 -3.57 7.70
CA ASP A 81 -0.03 -2.82 6.98
C ASP A 81 -0.02 -3.14 5.48
N LEU A 82 -1.19 -3.02 4.84
CA LEU A 82 -1.38 -3.30 3.42
C LEU A 82 -2.36 -2.33 2.76
N GLU A 83 -1.79 -1.47 1.92
CA GLU A 83 -2.52 -0.46 1.15
C GLU A 83 -2.45 -0.79 -0.34
N HIS A 84 -3.20 -0.06 -1.17
CA HIS A 84 -3.45 -0.42 -2.55
C HIS A 84 -3.49 0.80 -3.47
N VAL A 85 -2.89 0.66 -4.65
CA VAL A 85 -3.09 1.58 -5.77
C VAL A 85 -3.46 0.79 -7.01
N TRP A 86 -4.46 1.27 -7.76
CA TRP A 86 -4.87 0.70 -9.04
C TRP A 86 -4.66 1.74 -10.13
N VAL A 87 -3.81 1.43 -11.11
CA VAL A 87 -3.53 2.28 -12.27
C VAL A 87 -4.17 1.64 -13.51
N TYR A 88 -5.13 2.35 -14.10
CA TYR A 88 -5.85 1.92 -15.30
C TYR A 88 -5.11 2.45 -16.52
N ILE A 89 -4.62 1.55 -17.37
CA ILE A 89 -3.85 1.87 -18.58
C ILE A 89 -4.79 1.95 -19.77
N GLY A 90 -4.71 3.06 -20.49
CA GLY A 90 -5.45 3.31 -21.72
C GLY A 90 -4.87 2.57 -22.92
N SER A 91 -5.67 2.38 -23.97
CA SER A 91 -5.22 1.74 -25.23
C SER A 91 -4.10 2.50 -25.95
N ASN A 92 -3.95 3.79 -25.68
CA ASN A 92 -2.88 4.65 -26.17
C ASN A 92 -1.61 4.63 -25.27
N GLY A 93 -1.60 3.85 -24.19
CA GLY A 93 -0.50 3.82 -23.20
C GLY A 93 -0.52 4.98 -22.21
N GLU A 94 -1.56 5.83 -22.21
CA GLU A 94 -1.73 6.84 -21.17
C GLU A 94 -2.43 6.26 -19.94
N VAL A 95 -2.32 6.94 -18.80
CA VAL A 95 -3.12 6.60 -17.62
C VAL A 95 -4.55 7.10 -17.82
N ALA A 96 -5.48 6.15 -17.92
CA ALA A 96 -6.90 6.43 -18.04
C ALA A 96 -7.51 6.87 -16.71
N ASP A 97 -7.10 6.22 -15.62
CA ASP A 97 -7.59 6.48 -14.26
C ASP A 97 -6.62 5.95 -13.20
N VAL A 98 -6.74 6.46 -11.98
CA VAL A 98 -6.05 5.92 -10.80
C VAL A 98 -7.02 5.87 -9.64
N GLU A 99 -6.96 4.82 -8.85
CA GLU A 99 -7.66 4.69 -7.58
C GLU A 99 -6.67 4.28 -6.51
N ALA A 100 -6.92 4.65 -5.26
CA ALA A 100 -6.06 4.28 -4.15
C ALA A 100 -6.89 3.98 -2.90
N SER A 101 -6.42 3.07 -2.06
CA SER A 101 -7.10 2.69 -0.82
C SER A 101 -7.08 3.82 0.21
N PHE A 102 -8.11 3.81 1.04
CA PHE A 102 -8.31 4.77 2.11
C PHE A 102 -9.14 4.12 3.21
N HIS A 103 -8.50 3.63 4.27
CA HIS A 103 -9.14 3.01 5.45
C HIS A 103 -10.22 1.96 5.11
N GLY A 104 -9.83 0.93 4.36
CA GLY A 104 -10.72 -0.17 3.94
C GLY A 104 -11.73 0.20 2.84
N LYS A 105 -11.69 1.45 2.35
CA LYS A 105 -12.36 1.92 1.14
C LYS A 105 -11.31 2.29 0.09
N TYR A 106 -11.74 2.98 -0.96
CA TYR A 106 -10.85 3.54 -1.96
C TYR A 106 -11.43 4.84 -2.51
N LEU A 107 -10.56 5.73 -2.97
CA LEU A 107 -10.87 7.01 -3.59
C LEU A 107 -10.31 7.05 -5.01
N ARG A 108 -10.77 8.05 -5.78
CA ARG A 108 -10.07 8.42 -7.01
C ARG A 108 -8.72 9.02 -6.66
N GLY A 109 -7.68 8.57 -7.35
CA GLY A 109 -6.29 9.01 -7.22
C GLY A 109 -5.90 10.07 -8.24
N LEU A 110 -6.77 10.43 -9.20
CA LEU A 110 -6.54 11.54 -10.12
C LEU A 110 -7.39 12.76 -9.75
N LEU A 111 -6.75 13.92 -9.70
CA LEU A 111 -7.43 15.20 -9.58
C LEU A 111 -8.18 15.54 -10.88
N ARG A 112 -9.17 16.42 -10.75
CA ARG A 112 -9.83 17.02 -11.91
C ARG A 112 -8.78 17.72 -12.78
N GLY A 113 -8.83 17.46 -14.09
CA GLY A 113 -7.83 17.98 -15.03
C GLY A 113 -6.49 17.25 -14.96
N ARG A 114 -6.36 16.18 -14.17
CA ARG A 114 -5.18 15.32 -14.07
C ARG A 114 -3.90 16.09 -13.68
N THR A 115 -4.05 17.13 -12.85
CA THR A 115 -2.94 18.00 -12.45
C THR A 115 -1.88 17.29 -11.61
N ASN A 116 -2.21 16.16 -10.99
CA ASN A 116 -1.28 15.30 -10.26
C ASN A 116 -0.72 14.14 -11.09
N LEU A 117 -0.86 14.15 -12.43
CA LEU A 117 -0.34 13.12 -13.32
C LEU A 117 0.87 13.66 -14.10
N GLY A 118 2.05 13.10 -13.87
CA GLY A 118 3.27 13.34 -14.65
C GLY A 118 3.56 12.17 -15.58
N GLY A 119 3.25 12.30 -16.87
CA GLY A 119 3.38 11.18 -17.82
C GLY A 119 2.50 9.99 -17.42
N THR A 120 3.12 8.87 -17.06
CA THR A 120 2.45 7.64 -16.60
C THR A 120 2.33 7.52 -15.09
N ARG A 121 2.74 8.54 -14.32
CA ARG A 121 2.92 8.45 -12.87
C ARG A 121 2.03 9.45 -12.15
N ALA A 122 1.05 8.96 -11.41
CA ALA A 122 0.20 9.80 -10.57
C ALA A 122 0.87 10.04 -9.21
N SER A 123 0.84 11.28 -8.75
CA SER A 123 1.27 11.70 -7.42
C SER A 123 0.16 11.47 -6.40
N LEU A 124 0.46 10.66 -5.40
CA LEU A 124 -0.41 10.33 -4.28
C LEU A 124 0.31 10.59 -2.97
N TYR A 125 -0.35 11.31 -2.08
CA TYR A 125 0.09 11.52 -0.71
C TYR A 125 -0.29 10.31 0.14
N VAL A 126 0.62 9.94 1.03
CA VAL A 126 0.42 8.88 2.02
C VAL A 126 0.15 9.53 3.37
N GLN A 127 -0.91 9.09 4.04
CA GLN A 127 -1.29 9.59 5.34
C GLN A 127 -0.18 9.30 6.36
N PRO A 128 0.30 10.32 7.09
CA PRO A 128 1.24 10.12 8.18
C PRO A 128 0.70 9.14 9.22
N GLY A 129 1.47 8.10 9.52
CA GLY A 129 1.21 7.15 10.58
C GLY A 129 0.20 6.03 10.28
N LYS A 130 -0.91 6.28 9.55
CA LYS A 130 -1.96 5.26 9.26
C LYS A 130 -2.02 4.79 7.80
N HIS A 131 -1.21 5.40 6.95
CA HIS A 131 -0.96 5.05 5.53
C HIS A 131 -2.14 4.95 4.54
N ALA A 132 -3.26 5.64 4.71
CA ALA A 132 -4.21 5.85 3.60
C ALA A 132 -3.62 6.69 2.43
N LEU A 133 -4.12 6.53 1.20
CA LEU A 133 -3.64 7.27 0.04
C LEU A 133 -4.65 8.27 -0.52
N SER A 134 -4.19 9.48 -0.86
CA SER A 134 -5.02 10.55 -1.40
C SER A 134 -4.28 11.39 -2.43
N PRO A 135 -4.94 11.91 -3.48
CA PRO A 135 -4.33 12.93 -4.35
C PRO A 135 -4.19 14.31 -3.68
N MET A 136 -4.73 14.48 -2.46
CA MET A 136 -4.75 15.71 -1.66
C MET A 136 -4.37 15.43 -0.20
N PRO A 137 -3.30 16.01 0.35
CA PRO A 137 -2.90 15.78 1.73
C PRO A 137 -3.85 16.43 2.73
N GLU A 138 -4.57 17.49 2.35
CA GLU A 138 -5.47 18.24 3.23
C GLU A 138 -6.62 17.37 3.77
N ILE A 139 -6.97 16.30 3.05
CA ILE A 139 -8.00 15.34 3.49
C ILE A 139 -7.58 14.65 4.80
N PHE A 140 -6.28 14.41 5.02
CA PHE A 140 -5.81 13.71 6.20
C PHE A 140 -6.03 14.50 7.48
N GLU A 141 -5.86 15.82 7.43
CA GLU A 141 -6.08 16.73 8.56
C GLU A 141 -7.55 16.78 8.99
N LEU A 142 -8.48 16.38 8.12
CA LEU A 142 -9.91 16.30 8.41
C LEU A 142 -10.29 15.01 9.14
N LEU A 143 -9.37 14.04 9.25
CA LEU A 143 -9.65 12.76 9.88
C LEU A 143 -9.62 12.86 11.41
N PRO A 144 -10.59 12.24 12.10
CA PRO A 144 -10.55 12.13 13.56
C PRO A 144 -9.25 11.46 14.03
N GLY A 145 -8.58 12.09 14.99
CA GLY A 145 -7.36 11.55 15.58
C GLY A 145 -6.10 11.68 14.73
N TYR A 146 -6.10 12.51 13.67
CA TYR A 146 -4.92 12.75 12.81
C TYR A 146 -3.63 13.03 13.59
N ALA A 147 -3.67 13.91 14.60
CA ALA A 147 -2.50 14.16 15.44
C ALA A 147 -2.24 13.05 16.48
N ALA A 148 -3.32 12.47 17.03
CA ALA A 148 -3.21 11.48 18.11
C ALA A 148 -2.65 10.13 17.64
N CYS A 149 -2.90 9.73 16.39
CA CYS A 149 -2.43 8.44 15.87
C CYS A 149 -0.90 8.33 15.88
N THR A 150 -0.19 9.44 15.60
CA THR A 150 1.28 9.51 15.58
C THR A 150 1.90 9.78 16.95
N GLN A 151 1.07 9.97 17.98
CA GLN A 151 1.46 10.33 19.34
C GLN A 151 0.87 9.35 20.36
N GLU A 152 -0.17 9.73 21.10
CA GLU A 152 -0.71 8.94 22.22
C GLU A 152 -1.23 7.57 21.80
N ALA A 153 -1.73 7.46 20.56
CA ALA A 153 -2.26 6.23 20.00
C ALA A 153 -1.26 5.46 19.13
N ALA A 154 0.04 5.79 19.19
CA ALA A 154 1.07 4.97 18.57
C ALA A 154 1.11 3.58 19.22
N GLY A 155 1.09 2.54 18.39
CA GLY A 155 1.04 1.16 18.84
C GLY A 155 -0.27 0.76 19.54
N ALA A 156 -1.34 1.57 19.43
CA ALA A 156 -2.60 1.29 20.12
C ALA A 156 -3.21 -0.06 19.71
N ASP A 157 -2.96 -0.47 18.47
CA ASP A 157 -3.65 -1.55 17.80
C ASP A 157 -2.86 -2.87 17.76
N GLY A 158 -1.59 -2.87 18.21
CA GLY A 158 -0.80 -4.09 18.33
C GLY A 158 -0.53 -4.76 16.99
N LEU A 159 -0.81 -6.05 16.86
CA LEU A 159 -0.77 -6.75 15.57
C LEU A 159 -2.18 -6.85 14.97
N ILE A 160 -2.42 -6.11 13.89
CA ILE A 160 -3.64 -6.22 13.07
C ILE A 160 -3.32 -6.95 11.76
N TYR A 161 -4.22 -7.82 11.31
CA TYR A 161 -4.14 -8.44 9.99
C TYR A 161 -5.53 -8.74 9.43
N GLY A 162 -5.65 -8.78 8.10
CA GLY A 162 -6.91 -9.09 7.43
C GLY A 162 -7.27 -10.57 7.51
N ASP A 163 -8.56 -10.88 7.25
CA ASP A 163 -9.13 -12.24 7.29
C ASP A 163 -8.32 -13.29 6.49
N CYS A 164 -7.65 -12.87 5.41
CA CYS A 164 -6.83 -13.76 4.58
C CYS A 164 -5.58 -14.31 5.29
N PHE A 165 -5.16 -13.71 6.41
CA PHE A 165 -4.06 -14.18 7.26
C PHE A 165 -4.54 -14.86 8.55
N GLN A 166 -5.85 -15.03 8.73
CA GLN A 166 -6.40 -15.73 9.88
C GLN A 166 -5.89 -17.18 9.93
N GLY A 167 -5.31 -17.56 11.07
CA GLY A 167 -4.68 -18.87 11.26
C GLY A 167 -3.24 -18.97 10.77
N LEU A 168 -2.72 -17.97 10.05
CA LEU A 168 -1.30 -17.83 9.70
C LEU A 168 -0.56 -16.90 10.66
N LEU A 169 -1.28 -15.92 11.20
CA LEU A 169 -0.86 -15.00 12.24
C LEU A 169 -1.79 -15.13 13.45
N ALA A 170 -1.24 -14.85 14.62
CA ALA A 170 -1.96 -14.80 15.87
C ALA A 170 -1.48 -13.58 16.66
N ALA A 171 -2.42 -12.79 17.16
CA ALA A 171 -2.16 -11.73 18.12
C ALA A 171 -2.65 -12.19 19.50
N ASP A 172 -1.84 -11.91 20.52
CA ASP A 172 -2.21 -12.04 21.93
C ASP A 172 -1.78 -10.76 22.67
N GLU A 173 -2.24 -10.61 23.90
CA GLU A 173 -2.00 -9.39 24.68
C GLU A 173 -0.50 -9.12 24.90
N ALA A 174 0.33 -10.16 25.00
CA ALA A 174 1.77 -10.02 25.12
C ALA A 174 2.40 -9.51 23.81
N THR A 175 1.95 -10.01 22.67
CA THR A 175 2.35 -9.55 21.33
C THR A 175 1.96 -8.10 21.13
N ASP A 176 0.72 -7.73 21.42
CA ASP A 176 0.22 -6.36 21.28
C ASP A 176 0.98 -5.40 22.18
N GLN A 177 1.32 -5.81 23.41
CA GLN A 177 2.11 -5.00 24.32
C GLN A 177 3.53 -4.74 23.79
N LYS A 178 4.20 -5.75 23.23
CA LYS A 178 5.53 -5.59 22.62
C LYS A 178 5.49 -4.63 21.43
N VAL A 179 4.55 -4.84 20.51
CA VAL A 179 4.35 -3.96 19.35
C VAL A 179 4.08 -2.53 19.81
N ARG A 180 3.21 -2.37 20.82
CA ARG A 180 2.90 -1.05 21.38
C ARG A 180 4.14 -0.33 21.91
N GLN A 181 4.92 -1.00 22.76
CA GLN A 181 6.12 -0.42 23.35
C GLN A 181 7.13 -0.02 22.29
N TYR A 182 7.31 -0.84 21.27
CA TYR A 182 8.19 -0.54 20.14
C TYR A 182 7.70 0.68 19.35
N LEU A 183 6.44 0.70 18.90
CA LEU A 183 5.92 1.80 18.09
C LEU A 183 5.85 3.13 18.85
N GLN A 184 5.71 3.10 20.18
CA GLN A 184 5.82 4.30 21.02
C GLN A 184 7.19 4.99 20.96
N THR A 185 8.27 4.28 20.60
CA THR A 185 9.59 4.89 20.39
C THR A 185 9.71 5.64 19.06
N TYR A 186 8.75 5.45 18.15
CA TYR A 186 8.70 6.06 16.82
C TYR A 186 7.69 7.20 16.72
N ARG A 187 7.05 7.62 17.83
CA ARG A 187 6.11 8.74 17.86
C ARG A 187 6.71 9.99 17.23
N PHE A 188 5.91 10.69 16.46
CA PHE A 188 6.35 11.86 15.71
C PHE A 188 5.23 12.87 15.52
N THR A 189 5.61 14.10 15.18
CA THR A 189 4.65 15.13 14.76
C THR A 189 4.71 15.24 13.24
N PRO A 190 3.59 15.02 12.52
CA PRO A 190 3.55 15.25 11.08
C PRO A 190 4.04 16.65 10.74
N SER A 191 4.95 16.76 9.78
CA SER A 191 5.52 18.04 9.37
C SER A 191 4.60 18.83 8.44
N GLY A 192 3.66 18.16 7.77
CA GLY A 192 2.86 18.70 6.67
C GLY A 192 3.67 18.92 5.39
N VAL A 193 4.97 18.59 5.40
CA VAL A 193 5.86 18.74 4.27
C VAL A 193 6.12 17.38 3.66
N TYR A 194 5.75 17.23 2.40
CA TYR A 194 5.82 15.95 1.71
C TYR A 194 7.01 15.89 0.74
N GLY A 195 7.63 14.71 0.66
CA GLY A 195 8.70 14.39 -0.28
C GLY A 195 8.38 13.13 -1.07
N ILE A 196 8.83 13.07 -2.32
CA ILE A 196 8.70 11.87 -3.14
C ILE A 196 9.63 10.79 -2.58
N TRP A 197 9.10 9.60 -2.36
CA TRP A 197 9.90 8.43 -2.09
C TRP A 197 10.27 7.74 -3.42
N GLU A 198 11.53 7.81 -3.79
CA GLU A 198 12.03 7.28 -5.06
C GLU A 198 12.22 5.76 -4.98
N TYR A 199 11.21 4.99 -5.41
CA TYR A 199 11.24 3.52 -5.34
C TYR A 199 11.10 2.82 -6.70
N ALA A 200 10.61 3.50 -7.74
CA ALA A 200 10.23 2.80 -8.97
C ALA A 200 11.38 2.22 -9.79
N HIS A 201 12.61 2.74 -9.59
CA HIS A 201 13.81 2.16 -10.18
C HIS A 201 14.29 0.90 -9.44
N ARG A 202 13.74 0.60 -8.26
CA ARG A 202 14.07 -0.56 -7.44
C ARG A 202 13.19 -1.74 -7.83
N GLU A 203 13.50 -2.33 -8.98
CA GLU A 203 12.73 -3.45 -9.54
C GLU A 203 12.63 -4.67 -8.61
N ASP A 204 13.55 -4.81 -7.64
CA ASP A 204 13.54 -5.85 -6.60
C ASP A 204 12.40 -5.70 -5.58
N LEU A 205 11.80 -4.50 -5.47
CA LEU A 205 10.66 -4.26 -4.59
C LEU A 205 9.35 -4.83 -5.14
N PHE A 206 9.25 -4.99 -6.47
CA PHE A 206 8.05 -5.48 -7.13
C PHE A 206 8.07 -7.01 -7.23
N VAL A 207 7.13 -7.67 -6.58
CA VAL A 207 6.96 -9.13 -6.67
C VAL A 207 5.53 -9.42 -7.11
N SER A 208 5.19 -10.66 -7.46
CA SER A 208 3.77 -10.98 -7.67
C SER A 208 3.01 -10.85 -6.35
N TRP A 209 1.70 -10.62 -6.42
CA TRP A 209 0.87 -10.70 -5.21
C TRP A 209 1.04 -12.04 -4.48
N ASN A 210 1.12 -13.16 -5.19
CA ASN A 210 1.28 -14.49 -4.56
C ASN A 210 2.60 -14.61 -3.80
N GLU A 211 3.69 -14.06 -4.35
CA GLU A 211 4.98 -14.01 -3.66
C GLU A 211 4.89 -13.16 -2.39
N LEU A 212 4.33 -11.94 -2.48
CA LEU A 212 4.16 -11.08 -1.32
C LEU A 212 3.26 -11.72 -0.25
N PHE A 213 2.15 -12.32 -0.66
CA PHE A 213 1.22 -13.01 0.24
C PHE A 213 1.91 -14.12 1.04
N ALA A 214 2.82 -14.86 0.40
CA ALA A 214 3.63 -15.88 1.09
C ALA A 214 4.73 -15.28 1.99
N GLU A 215 5.30 -14.13 1.62
CA GLU A 215 6.32 -13.41 2.40
C GLU A 215 5.74 -12.80 3.69
N ILE A 216 4.52 -12.25 3.64
CA ILE A 216 3.93 -11.45 4.72
C ILE A 216 4.00 -12.17 6.09
N PRO A 217 3.48 -13.41 6.25
CA PRO A 217 3.51 -14.05 7.57
C PRO A 217 4.93 -14.31 8.08
N VAL A 218 5.89 -14.55 7.19
CA VAL A 218 7.30 -14.77 7.54
C VAL A 218 7.92 -13.46 8.04
N ARG A 219 7.64 -12.35 7.37
CA ARG A 219 8.11 -11.01 7.75
C ARG A 219 7.56 -10.59 9.11
N VAL A 220 6.26 -10.72 9.30
CA VAL A 220 5.61 -10.38 10.59
C VAL A 220 6.21 -11.19 11.74
N ARG A 221 6.40 -12.51 11.59
CA ARG A 221 7.05 -13.33 12.62
C ARG A 221 8.48 -12.88 12.92
N LYS A 222 9.25 -12.56 11.88
CA LYS A 222 10.63 -12.06 12.04
C LYS A 222 10.67 -10.73 12.78
N GLU A 223 9.74 -9.82 12.49
CA GLU A 223 9.64 -8.56 13.23
C GLU A 223 9.26 -8.82 14.70
N LEU A 224 8.30 -9.72 14.97
CA LEU A 224 7.95 -10.10 16.35
C LEU A 224 9.10 -10.74 17.13
N GLU A 225 9.96 -11.53 16.49
CA GLU A 225 11.17 -12.09 17.12
C GLU A 225 12.20 -11.01 17.46
N ARG A 226 12.19 -9.88 16.74
CA ARG A 226 13.08 -8.74 16.96
C ARG A 226 12.62 -7.82 18.09
N LEU A 227 11.33 -7.80 18.42
CA LEU A 227 10.72 -6.99 19.50
C LEU A 227 10.90 -7.61 20.89
#